data_AF-A0A202DKL1-F1
#
_entry.id   AF-A0A202DKL1-F1
#
_cell.length_a   1.000
_cell.length_b   1.000
_cell.length_c   1.000
_cell.angle_alpha   90.00
_cell.angle_beta   90.00
_cell.angle_gamma   90.00
#
_symmetry.space_group_name_H-M   'P 1'
#
loop_
_entity.id
_entity.type
_entity.pdbx_description
1 polymer ?
#
loop_
_entity_poly.entity_id
_entity_poly.type
_entity_poly.pdbx_seq_one_letter_code
_entity_poly.pdbx_strand_id
1 'polypeptide(L)'
;MDTKDFCVIWGENLKTEDFRKVKYKNGSWTCYVKWPAGVSFDLYALSNNHLITDSDSIRNKIETVRKGDQVHISGNLVNYREVGNPYWRNSSQSRKDMGNGACEVLFVEKLEILNPGTPLWYTLFQLSLWMIGIIPLIKLIFFNMENRKIGSGHF
;
A
#
# COMPACT_ATOMS: atom_id res chain seq x y z
N MET A 1 -12.84 -6.58 -7.47
CA MET A 1 -13.62 -5.67 -6.61
C MET A 1 -12.86 -5.40 -5.34
N ASP A 2 -12.51 -6.44 -4.60
CA ASP A 2 -11.64 -6.35 -3.43
C ASP A 2 -10.23 -5.84 -3.78
N THR A 3 -9.61 -5.10 -2.86
CA THR A 3 -8.29 -4.52 -3.02
C THR A 3 -7.49 -4.60 -1.71
N LYS A 4 -6.42 -3.82 -1.59
CA LYS A 4 -5.60 -3.75 -0.40
C LYS A 4 -6.25 -2.86 0.67
N ASP A 5 -6.45 -3.40 1.86
CA ASP A 5 -6.96 -2.67 3.01
C ASP A 5 -5.92 -1.71 3.62
N PHE A 6 -6.41 -0.57 4.12
CA PHE A 6 -5.58 0.48 4.70
C PHE A 6 -5.85 0.66 6.19
N CYS A 7 -4.78 0.58 6.97
CA CYS A 7 -4.71 1.13 8.32
C CYS A 7 -4.37 2.62 8.21
N VAL A 8 -5.30 3.50 8.55
CA VAL A 8 -5.08 4.96 8.49
C VAL A 8 -5.07 5.51 9.91
N ILE A 9 -4.13 6.41 10.20
CA ILE A 9 -4.06 7.17 11.45
C ILE A 9 -4.22 8.66 11.17
N TRP A 10 -4.72 9.41 12.16
CA TRP A 10 -4.85 10.87 12.07
C TRP A 10 -4.75 11.53 13.45
N GLY A 11 -5.04 12.84 13.52
CA GLY A 11 -5.23 13.54 14.79
C GLY A 11 -3.98 13.52 15.68
N GLU A 12 -4.17 13.21 16.97
CA GLU A 12 -3.11 13.22 17.98
C GLU A 12 -1.93 12.29 17.62
N ASN A 13 -2.17 11.19 16.91
CA ASN A 13 -1.13 10.28 16.44
C ASN A 13 -0.09 10.95 15.53
N LEU A 14 -0.43 12.07 14.91
CA LEU A 14 0.45 12.80 13.99
C LEU A 14 1.16 14.00 14.64
N LYS A 15 0.88 14.32 15.91
CA LYS A 15 1.54 15.44 16.61
C LYS A 15 2.95 15.13 17.07
N THR A 16 3.28 13.85 17.20
CA THR A 16 4.61 13.37 17.54
C THR A 16 5.04 12.31 16.53
N GLU A 17 6.31 11.94 16.53
CA GLU A 17 6.84 10.88 15.65
C GLU A 17 6.66 9.47 16.26
N ASP A 18 5.91 9.35 17.35
CA ASP A 18 5.71 8.09 18.07
C ASP A 18 4.96 7.04 17.23
N PHE A 19 4.11 7.48 16.31
CA PHE A 19 3.43 6.58 15.37
C PHE A 19 4.40 5.74 14.53
N ARG A 20 5.65 6.18 14.35
CA ARG A 20 6.69 5.41 13.63
C ARG A 20 7.23 4.23 14.43
N LYS A 21 7.10 4.27 15.76
CA LYS A 21 7.53 3.20 16.68
C LYS A 21 6.45 2.11 16.83
N VAL A 22 5.24 2.38 16.35
CA VAL A 22 4.11 1.45 16.38
C VAL A 22 4.27 0.40 15.28
N LYS A 23 4.04 -0.86 15.63
CA LYS A 23 3.98 -1.97 14.68
C LYS A 23 2.56 -2.14 14.19
N TYR A 24 2.35 -1.99 12.88
CA TYR A 24 1.07 -2.17 12.21
C TYR A 24 1.02 -3.48 11.44
N LYS A 25 -0.05 -4.24 11.62
CA LYS A 25 -0.38 -5.45 10.86
C LYS A 25 -1.83 -5.37 10.40
N ASN A 26 -2.04 -5.47 9.10
CA ASN A 26 -3.39 -5.58 8.54
C ASN A 26 -3.80 -7.07 8.51
N GLY A 27 -5.02 -7.36 8.95
CA GLY A 27 -5.71 -8.62 8.70
C GLY A 27 -7.09 -8.32 8.10
N SER A 28 -7.81 -9.35 7.64
CA SER A 28 -9.00 -9.20 6.79
C SER A 28 -10.10 -8.24 7.30
N TRP A 29 -10.16 -7.92 8.60
CA TRP A 29 -11.17 -7.01 9.18
C TRP A 29 -10.63 -6.16 10.33
N THR A 30 -9.33 -6.20 10.58
CA THR A 30 -8.75 -5.60 11.78
C THR A 30 -7.38 -5.05 11.47
N CYS A 31 -7.20 -3.77 11.79
CA CYS A 31 -5.88 -3.20 11.89
C CYS A 31 -5.31 -3.50 13.28
N TYR A 32 -4.33 -4.39 13.34
CA TYR A 32 -3.62 -4.71 14.57
C TYR A 32 -2.46 -3.75 14.78
N VAL A 33 -2.40 -3.17 15.97
CA VAL A 33 -1.34 -2.25 16.39
C VAL A 33 -0.70 -2.74 17.69
N LYS A 34 0.62 -2.58 17.79
CA LYS A 34 1.38 -2.88 19.01
C LYS A 34 2.53 -1.89 19.14
N TRP A 35 2.71 -1.30 20.31
CA TRP A 35 3.78 -0.36 20.59
C TRP A 35 4.43 -0.64 21.96
N PRO A 36 5.71 -0.23 22.15
CA PRO A 36 6.38 -0.37 23.44
C PRO A 36 5.84 0.64 24.48
N ALA A 37 6.16 0.41 25.75
CA ALA A 37 5.85 1.35 26.82
C ALA A 37 6.48 2.74 26.55
N GLY A 38 5.78 3.81 26.93
CA GLY A 38 6.23 5.19 26.74
C GLY A 38 5.96 5.79 25.36
N VAL A 39 5.38 5.03 24.42
CA VAL A 39 4.91 5.56 23.14
C VAL A 39 3.46 6.03 23.29
N SER A 40 3.21 7.29 22.93
CA SER A 40 1.86 7.85 22.89
C SER A 40 1.16 7.43 21.59
N PHE A 41 0.02 6.75 21.70
CA PHE A 41 -0.78 6.34 20.55
C PHE A 41 -2.27 6.30 20.91
N ASP A 42 -3.08 7.04 20.15
CA ASP A 42 -4.52 7.10 20.28
C ASP A 42 -5.19 6.07 19.35
N LEU A 43 -5.79 5.05 19.95
CA LEU A 43 -6.53 4.01 19.23
C LEU A 43 -7.80 4.53 18.54
N TYR A 44 -8.38 5.63 19.02
CA TYR A 44 -9.58 6.23 18.40
C TYR A 44 -9.25 7.09 17.18
N ALA A 45 -7.96 7.39 16.97
CA ALA A 45 -7.45 8.06 15.78
C ALA A 45 -6.72 7.08 14.85
N LEU A 46 -7.27 5.86 14.76
CA LEU A 46 -6.90 4.77 13.87
C LEU A 46 -8.19 4.20 13.25
N SER A 47 -8.18 3.89 11.96
CA SER A 47 -9.27 3.17 11.28
C SER A 47 -8.71 2.08 10.38
N ASN A 48 -9.46 0.98 10.29
CA ASN A 48 -9.25 -0.06 9.28
C ASN A 48 -10.24 0.16 8.13
N ASN A 49 -9.72 0.52 6.96
CA ASN A 49 -10.53 0.79 5.79
C ASN A 49 -10.40 -0.38 4.82
N HIS A 50 -11.51 -1.07 4.58
CA HIS A 50 -11.63 -2.05 3.51
C HIS A 50 -11.98 -1.35 2.20
N LEU A 51 -11.05 -1.39 1.25
CA LEU A 51 -11.17 -0.61 0.03
C LEU A 51 -11.67 -1.49 -1.11
N ILE A 52 -12.74 -1.06 -1.78
CA ILE A 52 -13.23 -1.70 -2.99
C ILE A 52 -13.38 -0.69 -4.12
N THR A 53 -13.20 -1.12 -5.36
CA THR A 53 -13.38 -0.25 -6.53
C THR A 53 -13.62 -1.11 -7.78
N ASP A 54 -14.42 -0.57 -8.71
CA ASP A 54 -14.63 -1.13 -10.05
C ASP A 54 -13.58 -0.63 -11.07
N SER A 55 -12.80 0.39 -10.73
CA SER A 55 -11.80 0.98 -11.61
C SER A 55 -10.42 0.33 -11.45
N ASP A 56 -9.89 -0.21 -12.56
CA ASP A 56 -8.55 -0.79 -12.60
C ASP A 56 -7.46 0.26 -12.32
N SER A 57 -7.66 1.51 -12.74
CA SER A 57 -6.69 2.58 -12.50
C SER A 57 -6.58 2.94 -11.01
N ILE A 58 -7.72 2.96 -10.31
CA ILE A 58 -7.76 3.18 -8.85
C ILE A 58 -7.14 1.98 -8.14
N ARG A 59 -7.46 0.75 -8.56
CA ARG A 59 -6.89 -0.47 -7.98
C ARG A 59 -5.37 -0.48 -8.06
N ASN A 60 -4.82 -0.20 -9.24
CA ASN A 60 -3.37 -0.10 -9.44
C ASN A 60 -2.77 0.99 -8.54
N LYS A 61 -3.45 2.13 -8.36
CA LYS A 61 -2.99 3.19 -7.47
C LYS A 61 -3.00 2.77 -6.00
N ILE A 62 -4.04 2.07 -5.55
CA ILE A 62 -4.13 1.48 -4.20
C ILE A 62 -2.94 0.55 -3.94
N GLU A 63 -2.57 -0.27 -4.92
CA GLU A 63 -1.44 -1.19 -4.81
C GLU A 63 -0.09 -0.47 -4.66
N THR A 64 0.06 0.74 -5.20
CA THR A 64 1.29 1.53 -5.04
C THR A 64 1.48 2.13 -3.64
N VAL A 65 0.39 2.35 -2.89
CA VAL A 65 0.46 2.94 -1.54
C VAL A 65 1.27 2.05 -0.62
N ARG A 66 2.16 2.64 0.17
CA ARG A 66 2.98 1.94 1.17
C ARG A 66 2.73 2.50 2.57
N LYS A 67 3.23 1.77 3.58
CA LYS A 67 3.16 2.21 4.97
C LYS A 67 3.90 3.54 5.12
N GLY A 68 3.25 4.51 5.73
CA GLY A 68 3.80 5.84 5.97
C GLY A 68 3.46 6.88 4.89
N ASP A 69 2.84 6.49 3.77
CA ASP A 69 2.33 7.47 2.81
C ASP A 69 1.17 8.27 3.43
N GLN A 70 1.19 9.58 3.19
CA GLN A 70 0.03 10.42 3.41
C GLN A 70 -0.87 10.34 2.18
N VAL A 71 -2.13 9.96 2.39
CA VAL A 71 -3.09 9.75 1.31
C VAL A 71 -4.34 10.60 1.49
N HIS A 72 -4.97 10.97 0.38
CA HIS A 72 -6.33 11.47 0.32
C HIS A 72 -7.18 10.44 -0.43
N ILE A 73 -8.26 9.99 0.20
CA ILE A 73 -9.17 8.96 -0.35
C ILE A 73 -10.57 9.53 -0.32
N SER A 74 -11.31 9.40 -1.41
CA SER A 74 -12.73 9.78 -1.46
C SER A 74 -13.57 8.72 -2.15
N GLY A 75 -14.83 8.66 -1.75
CA GLY A 75 -15.80 7.69 -2.25
C GLY A 75 -16.95 7.52 -1.26
N ASN A 76 -17.62 6.37 -1.32
CA ASN A 76 -18.84 6.10 -0.57
C ASN A 76 -18.64 4.96 0.45
N LEU A 77 -19.19 5.12 1.65
CA LEU A 77 -19.32 3.98 2.58
C LEU A 77 -20.44 3.06 2.08
N VAL A 78 -20.14 1.78 1.90
CA VAL A 78 -21.08 0.84 1.28
C VAL A 78 -21.18 -0.47 2.05
N ASN A 79 -22.35 -1.09 1.98
CA ASN A 79 -22.50 -2.49 2.36
C ASN A 79 -22.47 -3.33 1.07
N TYR A 80 -21.76 -4.45 1.09
CA TYR A 80 -21.70 -5.35 -0.08
C TYR A 80 -21.90 -6.80 0.31
N ARG A 81 -22.20 -7.64 -0.67
CA ARG A 81 -22.18 -9.10 -0.53
C ARG A 81 -21.80 -9.73 -1.84
N GLU A 82 -21.21 -10.91 -1.76
CA GLU A 82 -21.00 -11.74 -2.93
C GLU A 82 -22.33 -12.36 -3.38
N VAL A 83 -22.49 -12.55 -4.68
CA VAL A 83 -23.66 -13.22 -5.23
C VAL A 83 -23.72 -14.65 -4.68
N GLY A 84 -24.87 -15.04 -4.13
CA GLY A 84 -25.05 -16.34 -3.48
C GLY A 84 -24.62 -16.39 -2.01
N ASN A 85 -24.00 -15.33 -1.47
CA ASN A 85 -23.72 -15.23 -0.03
C ASN A 85 -24.91 -14.56 0.70
N PRO A 86 -25.52 -15.23 1.71
CA PRO A 86 -26.64 -14.65 2.44
C PRO A 86 -26.22 -13.52 3.39
N TYR A 87 -24.93 -13.39 3.72
CA TYR A 87 -24.42 -12.43 4.68
C TYR A 87 -23.93 -11.15 4.00
N TRP A 88 -24.36 -10.01 4.53
CA TRP A 88 -23.85 -8.70 4.15
C TRP A 88 -22.56 -8.38 4.89
N ARG A 89 -21.61 -7.82 4.16
CA ARG A 89 -20.49 -7.06 4.70
C ARG A 89 -20.96 -5.64 4.92
N ASN A 90 -21.09 -5.26 6.19
CA ASN A 90 -21.55 -3.94 6.57
C ASN A 90 -20.36 -3.03 6.89
N SER A 91 -20.41 -1.80 6.39
CA SER A 91 -19.47 -0.75 6.73
C SER A 91 -19.80 -0.17 8.11
N SER A 92 -18.79 -0.02 8.96
CA SER A 92 -18.97 0.78 10.18
C SER A 92 -19.16 2.26 9.85
N GLN A 93 -19.96 2.93 10.68
CA GLN A 93 -20.15 4.38 10.67
C GLN A 93 -19.77 5.02 12.01
N SER A 94 -19.25 4.22 12.96
CA SER A 94 -18.80 4.69 14.26
C SER A 94 -17.32 4.98 14.23
N ARG A 95 -16.88 5.95 15.04
CA ARG A 95 -15.45 6.26 15.25
C ARG A 95 -14.88 5.59 16.51
N LYS A 96 -15.74 4.94 17.30
CA LYS A 96 -15.42 4.46 18.65
C LYS A 96 -15.59 2.96 18.81
N ASP A 97 -16.04 2.27 17.78
CA ASP A 97 -16.07 0.82 17.77
C ASP A 97 -14.66 0.24 17.60
N MET A 98 -14.48 -0.97 18.12
CA MET A 98 -13.20 -1.67 18.15
C MET A 98 -13.41 -3.14 17.83
N GLY A 99 -12.38 -3.79 17.30
CA GLY A 99 -12.40 -5.23 17.04
C GLY A 99 -13.21 -5.61 15.80
N ASN A 100 -13.87 -6.77 15.85
CA ASN A 100 -14.65 -7.28 14.73
C ASN A 100 -15.88 -6.40 14.48
N GLY A 101 -15.94 -5.81 13.29
CA GLY A 101 -17.05 -4.94 12.86
C GLY A 101 -16.70 -3.46 12.83
N ALA A 102 -15.53 -3.04 13.36
CA ALA A 102 -15.06 -1.66 13.33
C ALA A 102 -14.44 -1.22 11.98
N CYS A 103 -14.69 -1.98 10.92
CA CYS A 103 -14.09 -1.76 9.61
C CYS A 103 -15.04 -0.91 8.76
N GLU A 104 -14.54 0.21 8.24
CA GLU A 104 -15.24 0.97 7.21
C GLU A 104 -14.98 0.34 5.84
N VAL A 105 -16.04 -0.06 5.13
CA VAL A 105 -15.95 -0.45 3.73
C VAL A 105 -16.17 0.78 2.87
N LEU A 106 -15.14 1.16 2.11
CA LEU A 106 -15.11 2.34 1.25
C LEU A 106 -15.05 1.93 -0.22
N PHE A 107 -16.09 2.26 -0.97
CA PHE A 107 -16.06 2.21 -2.43
C PHE A 107 -15.29 3.43 -2.94
N VAL A 108 -14.06 3.20 -3.41
CA VAL A 108 -13.09 4.25 -3.74
C VAL A 108 -13.30 4.75 -5.17
N GLU A 109 -13.51 6.06 -5.27
CA GLU A 109 -13.66 6.80 -6.53
C GLU A 109 -12.43 7.68 -6.82
N LYS A 110 -11.70 8.07 -5.77
CA LYS A 110 -10.46 8.84 -5.90
C LYS A 110 -9.46 8.43 -4.84
N LEU A 111 -8.20 8.35 -5.24
CA LEU A 111 -7.06 8.17 -4.36
C LEU A 111 -5.93 9.08 -4.82
N GLU A 112 -5.29 9.78 -3.91
CA GLU A 112 -4.08 10.59 -4.14
C GLU A 112 -3.05 10.32 -3.04
N ILE A 113 -1.79 10.14 -3.43
CA ILE A 113 -0.67 10.11 -2.47
C ILE A 113 -0.19 11.55 -2.39
N LEU A 114 -0.43 12.20 -1.25
CA LEU A 114 -0.07 13.59 -1.02
C LEU A 114 1.43 13.71 -0.71
N ASN A 115 1.94 12.84 0.15
CA ASN A 115 3.35 12.80 0.52
C ASN A 115 3.83 11.35 0.69
N PRO A 116 4.92 10.93 0.03
CA PRO A 116 5.48 9.60 0.18
C PRO A 116 6.18 9.41 1.53
N GLY A 117 5.94 8.29 2.20
CA GLY A 117 6.49 8.01 3.53
C GLY A 117 7.98 7.62 3.53
N THR A 118 8.44 6.94 2.47
CA THR A 118 9.85 6.52 2.31
C THR A 118 10.38 6.79 0.88
N PRO A 119 10.52 8.06 0.46
CA PRO A 119 10.81 8.41 -0.93
C PRO A 119 12.14 7.82 -1.43
N LEU A 120 13.19 7.79 -0.59
CA LEU A 120 14.48 7.21 -0.96
C LEU A 120 14.40 5.71 -1.24
N TRP A 121 13.61 4.97 -0.45
CA TRP A 121 13.45 3.54 -0.69
C TRP A 121 12.66 3.28 -1.98
N TYR A 122 11.74 4.18 -2.35
CA TYR A 122 10.99 4.07 -3.60
C TYR A 122 11.92 4.23 -4.79
N THR A 123 12.80 5.23 -4.77
CA THR A 123 13.76 5.45 -5.86
C THR A 123 14.74 4.28 -5.97
N LEU A 124 15.30 3.81 -4.85
CA LEU A 124 16.22 2.66 -4.84
C LEU A 124 15.57 1.37 -5.34
N PHE A 125 14.34 1.07 -4.91
CA PHE A 125 13.61 -0.10 -5.40
C PHE A 125 13.34 0.00 -6.92
N GLN A 126 12.89 1.16 -7.41
CA GLN A 126 12.67 1.35 -8.84
C GLN A 126 13.96 1.19 -9.64
N LEU A 127 15.07 1.80 -9.19
CA LEU A 127 16.38 1.62 -9.80
C LEU A 127 16.79 0.15 -9.85
N SER A 128 16.53 -0.63 -8.79
CA SER A 128 16.84 -2.05 -8.77
C SER A 128 16.11 -2.83 -9.88
N LEU A 129 14.84 -2.50 -10.18
CA LEU A 129 14.08 -3.12 -11.26
C LEU A 129 14.67 -2.78 -12.64
N TRP A 130 15.07 -1.53 -12.86
CA TRP A 130 15.76 -1.14 -14.09
C TRP A 130 17.09 -1.88 -14.26
N MET A 131 17.86 -2.05 -13.18
CA MET A 131 19.14 -2.75 -13.21
C MET A 131 18.98 -4.23 -13.59
N ILE A 132 17.88 -4.89 -13.23
CA ILE A 132 17.58 -6.27 -13.65
C ILE A 132 17.48 -6.37 -15.19
N GLY A 133 16.94 -5.35 -15.87
CA GLY A 133 16.86 -5.32 -17.33
C GLY A 133 18.16 -4.86 -18.01
N ILE A 134 18.83 -3.85 -17.44
CA ILE A 134 20.01 -3.22 -18.04
C ILE A 134 21.25 -4.12 -17.95
N ILE A 135 21.49 -4.80 -16.81
CA ILE A 135 22.69 -5.62 -16.61
C ILE A 135 22.80 -6.76 -17.64
N PRO A 136 21.76 -7.58 -17.91
CA PRO A 136 21.81 -8.62 -18.93
C PRO A 136 22.04 -8.05 -20.33
N LEU A 137 21.42 -6.90 -20.64
CA LEU A 137 21.55 -6.25 -21.94
C LEU A 137 23.00 -5.80 -22.18
N ILE A 138 23.62 -5.19 -21.17
CA ILE A 138 25.04 -4.82 -21.20
C ILE A 138 25.92 -6.05 -21.41
N LYS A 139 25.70 -7.13 -20.65
CA LYS A 139 26.44 -8.39 -20.83
C LYS A 139 26.31 -8.95 -22.25
N LEU A 140 25.11 -8.92 -22.83
CA LEU A 140 24.85 -9.39 -24.18
C LEU A 140 25.61 -8.55 -25.23
N ILE A 141 25.63 -7.22 -25.04
CA ILE A 141 26.39 -6.32 -25.92
C ILE A 141 27.89 -6.63 -25.85
N PHE A 142 28.45 -6.74 -24.65
CA PHE A 142 29.87 -7.08 -24.47
C PHE A 142 30.23 -8.45 -25.07
N PHE A 143 29.41 -9.47 -24.84
CA PHE A 143 29.58 -10.80 -25.42
C PHE A 143 29.56 -10.78 -26.96
N ASN A 144 28.63 -10.03 -27.56
CA ASN A 144 28.56 -9.87 -29.01
C ASN A 144 29.75 -9.09 -29.59
N MET A 145 30.24 -8.07 -28.88
CA MET A 145 31.44 -7.33 -29.30
C MET A 145 32.68 -8.22 -29.27
N GLU A 146 32.83 -9.07 -28.25
CA GLU A 146 33.93 -10.01 -28.12
C GLU A 146 33.92 -11.06 -29.24
N ASN A 147 32.76 -11.65 -29.54
CA ASN A 147 32.60 -12.59 -30.65
C ASN A 147 32.89 -11.94 -32.03
N ARG A 148 32.49 -10.68 -32.25
CA ARG A 148 32.82 -9.96 -33.50
C ARG A 148 34.32 -9.74 -33.68
N LYS A 149 35.07 -9.47 -32.60
CA LYS A 149 36.53 -9.31 -32.67
C LYS A 149 37.25 -10.62 -33.04
N ILE A 150 36.75 -11.75 -32.55
CA ILE A 150 37.31 -13.08 -32.86
C ILE A 150 37.05 -13.47 -34.32
N GLY A 151 35.87 -13.13 -34.88
CA GLY A 151 35.51 -13.43 -36.27
C GLY A 151 36.24 -12.59 -37.33
N SER A 152 36.79 -11.42 -36.98
CA SER A 152 37.54 -10.54 -37.90
C SER A 152 39.04 -10.83 -37.99
N GLY A 153 39.57 -11.79 -37.22
CA GLY A 153 41.00 -12.11 -37.12
C GLY A 153 41.53 -13.20 -38.07
N HIS A 154 40.70 -13.73 -38.97
CA HIS A 154 41.11 -14.72 -39.98
C HIS A 154 40.88 -14.18 -41.39
N PHE A 155 41.85 -13.43 -41.89
CA PHE A 155 42.15 -13.23 -43.32
C PHE A 155 43.65 -13.03 -43.49
#